data_AF-A0A7J4HZG1-F1
#
_entry.id   AF-A0A7J4HZG1-F1
#
_cell.length_a   1.000
_cell.length_b   1.000
_cell.length_c   1.000
_cell.angle_alpha   90.00
_cell.angle_beta   90.00
_cell.angle_gamma   90.00
#
_symmetry.space_group_name_H-M   'P 1'
#
loop_
_entity.id
_entity.type
_entity.pdbx_description
1 polymer ?
#
loop_
_entity_poly.entity_id
_entity_poly.type
_entity_poly.pdbx_seq_one_letter_code
_entity_poly.pdbx_strand_id
1 'polypeptide(L)'
;MAMLLDYVDGQIARIKKISTYKGIYLEELGIYFGSPIFFLCLSIGVARWTGDYRYFLLGVTSALAILFSKLVQINPLSYSIEKREILLALRKSVSTRPKNKHIGYLAFLIRRSNPLNLLFLGILFNVPHWMLLVYTPLYVLELCRKLFIQLRELHRLDKQKPELNR
;
A
#
# COMPACT_ATOMS: atom_id res chain seq x y z
N MET A 1 -6.40 18.28 1.48
CA MET A 1 -6.92 18.54 2.84
C MET A 1 -7.03 17.28 3.70
N ALA A 2 -7.65 16.19 3.24
CA ALA A 2 -7.83 14.97 4.06
C ALA A 2 -6.53 14.35 4.63
N MET A 3 -5.45 14.23 3.83
CA MET A 3 -4.16 13.69 4.32
C MET A 3 -3.50 14.56 5.40
N LEU A 4 -3.74 15.87 5.37
CA LEU A 4 -3.18 16.81 6.35
C LEU A 4 -3.91 16.67 7.68
N LEU A 5 -5.24 16.49 7.64
CA LEU A 5 -6.05 16.19 8.80
C LEU A 5 -5.70 14.84 9.42
N ASP A 6 -5.48 13.80 8.59
CA ASP A 6 -5.06 12.47 9.03
C ASP A 6 -3.70 12.50 9.77
N TYR A 7 -2.78 13.33 9.27
CA TYR A 7 -1.47 13.51 9.91
C TYR A 7 -1.57 14.28 11.24
N VAL A 8 -2.45 15.28 11.31
CA VAL A 8 -2.69 16.08 12.52
C VAL A 8 -3.37 15.25 13.61
N ASP A 9 -4.37 14.43 13.27
CA ASP A 9 -5.07 13.59 14.24
C ASP A 9 -4.13 12.54 14.86
N GLY A 10 -3.29 11.91 14.05
CA GLY A 10 -2.26 10.97 14.51
C GLY A 10 -1.12 11.62 15.34
N GLN A 11 -0.87 12.92 15.19
CA GLN A 11 0.08 13.67 16.02
C GLN A 11 -0.57 14.07 17.36
N ILE A 12 -1.82 14.54 17.34
CA ILE A 12 -2.58 14.91 18.54
C ILE A 12 -2.79 13.69 19.45
N ALA A 13 -3.13 12.53 18.87
CA ALA A 13 -3.30 11.29 19.64
C ALA A 13 -2.00 10.85 20.35
N ARG A 14 -0.83 11.02 19.70
CA ARG A 14 0.49 10.73 20.28
C ARG A 14 0.87 11.71 21.38
N ILE A 15 0.60 13.00 21.19
CA ILE A 15 0.89 14.05 22.18
C ILE A 15 0.02 13.87 23.43
N LYS A 16 -1.25 13.49 23.27
CA LYS A 16 -2.18 13.31 24.39
C LYS A 16 -2.12 11.91 25.05
N LYS A 17 -1.31 10.97 24.54
CA LYS A 17 -1.26 9.55 24.98
C LYS A 17 -2.63 8.84 25.00
N ILE A 18 -3.58 9.29 24.17
CA ILE A 18 -4.94 8.72 24.09
C ILE A 18 -5.02 7.70 22.93
N SER A 19 -3.98 6.87 22.76
CA SER A 19 -4.03 5.80 21.77
C SER A 19 -4.94 4.69 22.28
N THR A 20 -6.13 4.57 21.71
CA THR A 20 -7.06 3.46 22.02
C THR A 20 -6.88 2.34 21.00
N TYR A 21 -7.05 1.09 21.41
CA TYR A 21 -7.04 -0.06 20.47
C TYR A 21 -8.09 0.11 19.36
N LYS A 22 -9.24 0.69 19.70
CA LYS A 22 -10.29 1.05 18.74
C LYS A 22 -9.81 2.09 17.72
N GLY A 23 -9.10 3.14 18.17
CA GLY A 23 -8.53 4.16 17.30
C GLY A 23 -7.51 3.58 16.32
N ILE A 24 -6.60 2.72 16.80
CA ILE A 24 -5.60 2.04 15.96
C ILE A 24 -6.30 1.17 14.88
N TYR A 25 -7.34 0.44 15.26
CA TYR A 25 -8.12 -0.38 14.33
C TYR A 25 -8.84 0.47 13.25
N LEU A 26 -9.42 1.61 13.64
CA LEU A 26 -10.07 2.54 12.71
C LEU A 26 -9.07 3.19 11.74
N GLU A 27 -7.90 3.61 12.23
CA GLU A 27 -6.81 4.12 11.40
C GLU A 27 -6.36 3.06 10.38
N GLU A 28 -6.21 1.82 10.81
CA GLU A 28 -5.85 0.71 9.94
C GLU A 28 -6.92 0.47 8.88
N LEU A 29 -8.21 0.44 9.23
CA LEU A 29 -9.31 0.36 8.26
C LEU A 29 -9.28 1.52 7.24
N GLY A 30 -9.07 2.75 7.70
CA GLY A 30 -8.93 3.93 6.84
C GLY A 30 -7.78 3.77 5.84
N ILE A 31 -6.64 3.25 6.32
CA ILE A 31 -5.50 2.92 5.46
C ILE A 31 -5.89 1.84 4.44
N TYR A 32 -6.54 0.75 4.85
CA TYR A 32 -6.93 -0.37 3.98
C TYR A 32 -7.91 0.02 2.88
N PHE A 33 -8.97 0.75 3.22
CA PHE A 33 -10.08 1.04 2.30
C PHE A 33 -10.01 2.42 1.63
N GLY A 34 -9.43 3.42 2.31
CA GLY A 34 -9.35 4.77 1.76
C GLY A 34 -8.59 4.83 0.44
N SER A 35 -7.60 3.94 0.27
CA SER A 35 -6.83 3.89 -0.97
C SER A 35 -7.57 3.31 -2.17
N PRO A 36 -8.15 2.11 -2.07
CA PRO A 36 -9.02 1.51 -3.09
C PRO A 36 -10.25 2.36 -3.44
N ILE A 37 -10.97 2.88 -2.43
CA ILE A 37 -12.18 3.68 -2.66
C ILE A 37 -11.86 4.93 -3.48
N PHE A 38 -10.75 5.60 -3.16
CA PHE A 38 -10.29 6.75 -3.92
C PHE A 38 -10.09 6.44 -5.41
N PHE A 39 -9.45 5.32 -5.75
CA PHE A 39 -9.21 4.95 -7.15
C PHE A 39 -10.48 4.55 -7.89
N LEU A 40 -11.44 3.91 -7.19
CA LEU A 40 -12.76 3.63 -7.74
C LEU A 40 -13.54 4.92 -8.04
N CYS A 41 -13.56 5.88 -7.11
CA CYS A 41 -14.22 7.16 -7.33
C CYS A 41 -13.57 7.95 -8.48
N LEU A 42 -12.23 7.98 -8.53
CA LEU A 42 -11.47 8.62 -9.58
C LEU A 42 -11.78 8.01 -10.95
N SER A 43 -11.81 6.67 -11.06
CA SER A 43 -12.06 5.99 -12.32
C SER A 43 -13.50 6.13 -12.81
N ILE A 44 -14.48 6.19 -11.91
CA ILE A 44 -15.87 6.52 -12.28
C ILE A 44 -15.93 7.93 -12.88
N GLY A 45 -15.29 8.90 -12.23
CA GLY A 45 -15.24 10.28 -12.73
C GLY A 45 -14.57 10.37 -14.10
N VAL A 46 -13.42 9.72 -14.28
CA VAL A 46 -12.68 9.71 -15.54
C VAL A 46 -13.44 8.98 -16.66
N ALA A 47 -14.07 7.84 -16.37
CA ALA A 47 -14.85 7.10 -17.35
C ALA A 47 -16.06 7.93 -17.85
N ARG A 48 -16.73 8.66 -16.96
CA ARG A 48 -17.82 9.57 -17.35
C ARG A 48 -17.33 10.77 -18.15
N TRP A 49 -16.18 11.33 -17.77
CA TRP A 49 -15.61 12.50 -18.45
C TRP A 49 -15.10 12.19 -19.87
N THR A 50 -14.44 11.04 -20.03
CA THR A 50 -13.87 10.62 -21.31
C THR A 50 -14.83 9.83 -22.19
N GLY A 51 -15.92 9.30 -21.62
CA GLY A 51 -16.83 8.38 -22.30
C GLY A 51 -16.27 6.97 -22.49
N ASP A 52 -15.06 6.67 -22.00
CA ASP A 52 -14.42 5.36 -22.17
C ASP A 52 -14.45 4.54 -20.88
N TYR A 53 -15.20 3.43 -20.91
CA TYR A 53 -15.34 2.51 -19.78
C TYR A 53 -14.03 1.78 -19.43
N ARG A 54 -13.03 1.74 -20.31
CA ARG A 54 -11.72 1.14 -20.02
C ARG A 54 -11.05 1.79 -18.81
N TYR A 55 -11.25 3.09 -18.58
CA TYR A 55 -10.72 3.76 -17.40
C TYR A 55 -11.37 3.30 -16.09
N PHE A 56 -12.64 2.90 -16.14
CA PHE A 56 -13.31 2.29 -14.99
C PHE A 56 -12.65 0.95 -14.63
N LEU A 57 -12.38 0.10 -15.62
CA LEU A 57 -11.69 -1.18 -15.43
C LEU A 57 -10.30 -0.98 -14.81
N LEU A 58 -9.52 -0.01 -15.29
CA LEU A 58 -8.22 0.33 -14.71
C LEU A 58 -8.30 0.73 -13.23
N GLY A 59 -9.35 1.47 -12.86
CA GLY A 59 -9.60 1.82 -11.45
C GLY A 59 -9.94 0.61 -10.59
N VAL A 60 -10.80 -0.29 -11.08
CA VAL A 60 -11.12 -1.55 -10.40
C VAL A 60 -9.87 -2.40 -10.23
N THR A 61 -9.07 -2.56 -11.29
CA THR A 61 -7.80 -3.30 -11.23
C THR A 61 -6.84 -2.67 -10.22
N SER A 62 -6.71 -1.34 -10.20
CA SER A 62 -5.88 -0.63 -9.22
C SER A 62 -6.37 -0.87 -7.79
N ALA A 63 -7.67 -0.76 -7.54
CA ALA A 63 -8.28 -0.95 -6.23
C ALA A 63 -8.05 -2.37 -5.70
N LEU A 64 -8.27 -3.39 -6.55
CA LEU A 64 -8.00 -4.79 -6.23
C LEU A 64 -6.51 -5.03 -5.98
N ALA A 65 -5.63 -4.51 -6.85
CA ALA A 65 -4.19 -4.66 -6.69
C ALA A 65 -3.71 -4.10 -5.35
N ILE A 66 -4.20 -2.91 -4.95
CA ILE A 66 -3.89 -2.31 -3.66
C ILE A 66 -4.42 -3.19 -2.51
N LEU A 67 -5.68 -3.64 -2.54
CA LEU A 67 -6.27 -4.49 -1.50
C LEU A 67 -5.48 -5.80 -1.34
N PHE A 68 -5.25 -6.51 -2.44
CA PHE A 68 -4.49 -7.75 -2.42
C PHE A 68 -3.05 -7.52 -1.96
N SER A 69 -2.41 -6.40 -2.32
CA SER A 69 -1.04 -6.10 -1.87
C SER A 69 -0.93 -5.95 -0.34
N LYS A 70 -2.04 -5.67 0.33
CA LYS A 70 -2.14 -5.63 1.79
C LYS A 70 -2.50 -6.98 2.37
N LEU A 71 -3.47 -7.69 1.78
CA LEU A 71 -3.86 -9.03 2.20
C LEU A 71 -2.71 -10.04 2.09
N VAL A 72 -1.88 -9.90 1.06
CA VAL A 72 -0.68 -10.71 0.87
C VAL A 72 0.29 -10.49 2.05
N GLN A 73 0.33 -9.33 2.69
CA GLN A 73 1.20 -9.14 3.88
C GLN A 73 0.79 -10.04 5.04
N ILE A 74 1.62 -11.06 5.29
CA ILE A 74 1.52 -11.94 6.46
C ILE A 74 1.53 -11.07 7.72
N ASN A 75 0.47 -11.14 8.50
CA ASN A 75 0.40 -10.48 9.79
C ASN A 75 1.19 -11.31 10.81
N PRO A 76 2.34 -10.83 11.33
CA PRO A 76 3.14 -11.58 12.30
C PRO A 76 2.38 -11.84 13.61
N LEU A 77 1.33 -11.07 13.90
CA LEU A 77 0.50 -11.21 15.09
C LEU A 77 -0.42 -12.43 15.05
N SER A 78 -0.65 -12.99 13.86
CA SER A 78 -1.48 -14.19 13.67
C SER A 78 -0.73 -15.50 13.96
N TYR A 79 0.54 -15.43 14.34
CA TYR A 79 1.42 -16.58 14.55
C TYR A 79 1.99 -16.60 15.98
N SER A 80 2.43 -17.79 16.42
CA SER A 80 3.05 -17.99 17.74
C SER A 80 4.26 -17.07 17.95
N ILE A 81 4.55 -16.74 19.22
CA ILE A 81 5.60 -15.79 19.63
C ILE A 81 6.97 -16.19 19.04
N GLU A 82 7.29 -17.47 19.02
CA GLU A 82 8.54 -18.02 18.44
C GLU A 82 8.70 -17.72 16.95
N LYS A 83 7.60 -17.75 16.18
CA LYS A 83 7.61 -17.45 14.74
C LYS A 83 7.50 -15.96 14.45
N ARG A 84 7.09 -15.17 15.44
CA ARG A 84 6.81 -13.73 15.30
C ARG A 84 8.07 -12.93 14.98
N GLU A 85 9.21 -13.25 15.62
CA GLU A 85 10.47 -12.55 15.33
C GLU A 85 10.99 -12.85 13.91
N ILE A 86 10.91 -14.11 13.49
CA ILE A 86 11.29 -14.55 12.14
C ILE A 86 10.40 -13.85 11.09
N LEU A 87 9.09 -13.80 11.32
CA LEU A 87 8.14 -13.12 10.42
C LEU A 87 8.30 -11.58 10.43
N LEU A 88 8.68 -10.98 11.56
CA LEU A 88 9.00 -9.55 11.63
C LEU A 88 10.27 -9.22 10.84
N ALA A 89 11.29 -10.08 10.88
CA ALA A 89 12.49 -9.95 10.06
C ALA A 89 12.16 -10.10 8.57
N LEU A 90 11.29 -11.04 8.21
CA LEU A 90 10.78 -11.23 6.84
C LEU A 90 10.00 -9.99 6.34
N ARG A 91 9.15 -9.41 7.19
CA ARG A 91 8.40 -8.18 6.85
C ARG A 91 9.35 -7.02 6.56
N LYS A 92 10.47 -6.93 7.29
CA LYS A 92 11.52 -5.93 7.03
C LYS A 92 12.27 -6.19 5.73
N SER A 93 12.49 -7.44 5.30
CA SER A 93 13.16 -7.75 4.04
C SER A 93 12.27 -7.50 2.81
N VAL A 94 10.94 -7.67 2.94
CA VAL A 94 9.95 -7.36 1.89
C VAL A 94 9.77 -5.84 1.69
N SER A 95 10.07 -5.05 2.72
CA SER A 95 9.97 -3.58 2.72
C SER A 95 11.01 -2.94 1.80
N THR A 96 10.54 -2.33 0.71
CA THR A 96 11.37 -1.52 -0.20
C THR A 96 11.61 -0.15 0.40
N ARG A 97 12.54 -0.05 1.35
CA ARG A 97 13.18 1.23 1.64
C ARG A 97 14.29 1.43 0.58
N PRO A 98 14.18 2.43 -0.31
CA PRO A 98 15.20 2.64 -1.35
C PRO A 98 16.55 2.91 -0.69
N LYS A 99 17.55 2.07 -0.98
CA LYS A 99 18.92 2.24 -0.47
C LYS A 99 19.66 3.41 -1.15
N ASN A 100 19.25 3.79 -2.36
CA ASN A 100 19.91 4.82 -3.16
C ASN A 100 19.13 6.14 -3.11
N LYS A 101 19.82 7.27 -2.86
CA LYS A 101 19.19 8.58 -2.57
C LYS A 101 18.37 9.11 -3.75
N HIS A 102 18.87 8.99 -4.98
CA HIS A 102 18.18 9.49 -6.19
C HIS A 102 16.90 8.70 -6.51
N ILE A 103 16.94 7.37 -6.37
CA ILE A 103 15.75 6.51 -6.48
C ILE A 103 14.76 6.82 -5.35
N GLY A 104 15.27 7.22 -4.18
CA GLY A 104 14.46 7.72 -3.07
C GLY A 104 13.60 8.93 -3.42
N TYR A 105 14.13 9.92 -4.16
CA TYR A 105 13.38 11.10 -4.58
C TYR A 105 12.29 10.77 -5.62
N LEU A 106 12.58 9.93 -6.61
CA LEU A 106 11.58 9.45 -7.57
C LEU A 106 10.48 8.63 -6.87
N ALA A 107 10.88 7.71 -6.00
CA ALA A 107 9.95 6.95 -5.18
C ALA A 107 9.12 7.84 -4.26
N PHE A 108 9.66 9.00 -3.83
CA PHE A 108 8.97 9.97 -3.00
C PHE A 108 7.87 10.74 -3.75
N LEU A 109 8.06 11.04 -5.04
CA LEU A 109 7.04 11.66 -5.89
C LEU A 109 5.91 10.69 -6.26
N ILE A 110 6.24 9.41 -6.43
CA ILE A 110 5.25 8.35 -6.69
C ILE A 110 4.49 7.99 -5.40
N ARG A 111 5.10 8.17 -4.23
CA ARG A 111 4.54 7.76 -2.95
C ARG A 111 3.25 8.51 -2.63
N ARG A 112 2.17 7.74 -2.45
CA ARG A 112 0.85 8.29 -2.11
C ARG A 112 0.85 9.10 -0.81
N SER A 113 1.67 8.74 0.18
CA SER A 113 1.74 9.45 1.46
C SER A 113 2.25 10.89 1.33
N ASN A 114 2.77 11.28 0.16
CA ASN A 114 3.19 12.63 -0.11
C ASN A 114 1.98 13.47 -0.57
N PRO A 115 1.70 14.63 0.06
CA PRO A 115 0.63 15.53 -0.37
C PRO A 115 0.85 16.11 -1.78
N LEU A 116 2.11 16.15 -2.26
CA LEU A 116 2.48 16.58 -3.61
C LEU A 116 2.86 15.39 -4.51
N ASN A 117 2.18 14.26 -4.34
CA ASN A 117 2.42 13.11 -5.20
C ASN A 117 2.01 13.40 -6.66
N LEU A 118 2.56 12.61 -7.59
CA LEU A 118 2.29 12.75 -9.02
C LEU A 118 0.78 12.71 -9.34
N LEU A 119 0.03 11.88 -8.62
CA LEU A 119 -1.42 11.77 -8.77
C LEU A 119 -2.17 13.07 -8.42
N PHE A 120 -1.75 13.76 -7.35
CA PHE A 120 -2.30 15.06 -6.96
C PHE A 120 -2.00 16.12 -8.02
N LEU A 121 -0.77 16.16 -8.52
CA LEU A 121 -0.38 17.05 -9.61
C LEU A 121 -1.19 16.76 -10.88
N GLY A 122 -1.36 15.48 -11.23
CA GLY A 122 -2.12 15.11 -12.42
C GLY A 122 -3.61 15.45 -12.33
N ILE A 123 -4.21 15.43 -11.13
CA ILE A 123 -5.57 15.93 -10.93
C ILE A 123 -5.60 17.46 -11.08
N LEU A 124 -4.63 18.17 -10.50
CA LEU A 124 -4.54 19.63 -10.56
C LEU A 124 -4.39 20.16 -12.00
N PHE A 125 -3.59 19.47 -12.83
CA PHE A 125 -3.39 19.81 -14.24
C PHE A 125 -4.43 19.19 -15.18
N ASN A 126 -5.56 18.69 -14.65
CA ASN A 126 -6.66 18.12 -15.43
C ASN A 126 -6.26 16.95 -16.34
N VAL A 127 -5.31 16.12 -15.89
CA VAL A 127 -4.85 14.90 -16.57
C VAL A 127 -5.04 13.61 -15.72
N PRO A 128 -6.21 13.40 -15.08
CA PRO A 128 -6.42 12.23 -14.20
C PRO A 128 -6.42 10.88 -14.94
N HIS A 129 -6.75 10.86 -16.23
CA HIS A 129 -6.73 9.64 -17.05
C HIS A 129 -5.30 9.10 -17.26
N TRP A 130 -4.33 9.99 -17.51
CA TRP A 130 -2.91 9.62 -17.56
C TRP A 130 -2.42 9.10 -16.21
N MET A 131 -2.88 9.67 -15.10
CA MET A 131 -2.52 9.18 -13.78
C MET A 131 -3.03 7.76 -13.54
N LEU A 132 -4.27 7.44 -13.93
CA LEU A 132 -4.79 6.06 -13.88
C LEU A 132 -3.93 5.10 -14.70
N LEU A 133 -3.54 5.48 -15.92
CA LEU A 133 -2.70 4.66 -16.80
C LEU A 133 -1.30 4.39 -16.22
N VAL A 134 -0.72 5.36 -15.51
CA VAL A 134 0.60 5.19 -14.87
C VAL A 134 0.50 4.41 -13.57
N TYR A 135 -0.48 4.72 -12.71
CA TYR A 135 -0.57 4.11 -11.38
C TYR A 135 -1.09 2.67 -11.40
N THR A 136 -1.95 2.30 -12.36
CA THR A 136 -2.45 0.92 -12.48
C THR A 136 -1.32 -0.12 -12.63
N PRO A 137 -0.42 -0.02 -13.63
CA PRO A 137 0.67 -0.98 -13.77
C PRO A 137 1.63 -0.92 -12.57
N LEU A 138 1.86 0.26 -11.97
CA LEU A 138 2.69 0.36 -10.76
C LEU A 138 2.13 -0.47 -9.61
N TYR A 139 0.81 -0.43 -9.36
CA TYR A 139 0.19 -1.22 -8.29
C TYR A 139 0.14 -2.71 -8.61
N VAL A 140 -0.11 -3.08 -9.86
CA VAL A 140 -0.06 -4.49 -10.28
C VAL A 140 1.35 -5.04 -10.11
N LEU A 141 2.38 -4.33 -10.56
CA LEU A 141 3.78 -4.71 -10.36
C LEU A 141 4.15 -4.77 -8.88
N GLU A 142 3.66 -3.85 -8.06
CA GLU A 142 3.89 -3.89 -6.61
C GLU A 142 3.26 -5.12 -5.96
N LEU A 143 2.04 -5.49 -6.35
CA LEU A 143 1.36 -6.71 -5.92
C LEU A 143 2.16 -7.95 -6.33
N CYS A 144 2.50 -8.09 -7.62
CA CYS A 144 3.25 -9.22 -8.14
C CYS A 144 4.60 -9.38 -7.42
N ARG A 145 5.31 -8.26 -7.20
CA ARG A 145 6.57 -8.25 -6.46
C ARG A 145 6.38 -8.73 -5.02
N LYS A 146 5.40 -8.20 -4.30
CA LYS A 146 5.12 -8.59 -2.90
C LYS A 146 4.77 -10.08 -2.81
N LEU A 147 3.92 -10.55 -3.70
CA LEU A 147 3.51 -11.95 -3.79
C LEU A 147 4.73 -12.86 -4.05
N PHE A 148 5.56 -12.51 -5.04
CA PHE A 148 6.73 -13.29 -5.40
C PHE A 148 7.76 -13.37 -4.26
N ILE A 149 8.10 -12.23 -3.64
CA ILE A 149 9.07 -12.20 -2.54
C ILE A 149 8.56 -13.03 -1.37
N GLN A 150 7.30 -12.90 -1.00
CA GLN A 150 6.76 -13.67 0.12
C GLN A 150 6.68 -15.16 -0.15
N LEU A 151 6.22 -15.57 -1.33
CA LEU A 151 6.21 -16.99 -1.71
C LEU A 151 7.62 -17.57 -1.67
N ARG A 152 8.62 -16.82 -2.18
CA ARG A 152 10.02 -17.23 -2.15
C ARG A 152 10.54 -17.39 -0.73
N GLU A 153 10.27 -16.43 0.16
CA GLU A 153 10.73 -16.47 1.53
C GLU A 153 10.01 -17.54 2.37
N LEU A 154 8.70 -17.74 2.18
CA LEU A 154 7.95 -18.85 2.77
C LEU A 154 8.53 -20.21 2.35
N HIS A 155 8.79 -20.39 1.05
CA HIS A 155 9.38 -21.62 0.53
C HIS A 155 10.80 -21.87 1.08
N ARG A 156 11.56 -20.79 1.34
CA ARG A 156 12.87 -20.88 2.01
C ARG A 156 12.74 -21.33 3.46
N LEU A 157 11.76 -20.81 4.20
CA LEU A 157 11.49 -21.23 5.58
C LEU A 157 11.03 -22.68 5.67
N ASP A 158 10.16 -23.13 4.76
CA ASP A 158 9.71 -24.53 4.73
C ASP A 158 10.86 -25.50 4.45
N LYS A 159 11.85 -25.10 3.64
CA LYS A 159 13.07 -25.87 3.41
C LYS A 159 14.05 -25.91 4.59
N GLN A 160 14.02 -24.93 5.49
CA GLN A 160 14.88 -24.89 6.69
C GLN A 160 14.30 -25.70 7.87
N LYS A 161 12.98 -25.88 7.90
CA LYS A 161 12.28 -26.68 8.93
C LYS A 161 12.76 -28.13 9.11
N PRO A 162 13.14 -28.90 8.07
CA PRO A 162 13.63 -30.28 8.27
C PRO A 162 14.99 -30.38 8.97
N GLU A 163 15.77 -29.30 9.09
CA GLU A 163 17.08 -29.33 9.75
C GLU A 163 17.02 -29.01 11.26
N LEU A 164 15.92 -28.44 11.76
CA LEU A 164 15.76 -28.07 13.18
C LEU A 164 15.19 -29.20 14.06
N ASN A 165 14.72 -30.29 13.44
CA ASN A 165 14.17 -31.47 14.11
C ASN A 165 15.12 -32.70 14.03
N ARG A 166 16.38 -32.49 13.65
CA ARG A 166 17.48 -33.47 13.77
C ARG A 166 18.45 -32.97 14.82
#